data_AF-A0A258NBX6-F1
#
_entry.id   AF-A0A258NBX6-F1
#
_cell.length_a   1.000
_cell.length_b   1.000
_cell.length_c   1.000
_cell.angle_alpha   90.00
_cell.angle_beta   90.00
_cell.angle_gamma   90.00
#
_symmetry.space_group_name_H-M   'P 1'
#
loop_
_entity.id
_entity.type
_entity.pdbx_description
1 polymer ?
#
loop_
_entity_poly.entity_id
_entity_poly.type
_entity_poly.pdbx_seq_one_letter_code
_entity_poly.pdbx_strand_id
1 'polypeptide(L)'
;MKKMLALLIGAVCTLAMANTEFKNIPVPMQKALRGNALKTVHLDNGVMRLQMDKPVITELVYSTFVFHNICAEQWHNPEQFAKLALTRVELLNATGAQGFAFDARGNVCEQMGQLGKNFGTFIGQRTVQCEAGTCPKHP
;
A
#
# COMPACT_ATOMS: atom_id res chain seq x y z
N MET A 1 41.36 -5.81 -46.31
CA MET A 1 40.01 -6.26 -45.90
C MET A 1 40.07 -6.73 -44.45
N LYS A 2 39.42 -6.05 -43.50
CA LYS A 2 39.28 -6.54 -42.12
C LYS A 2 37.90 -6.08 -41.63
N LYS A 3 36.92 -6.98 -41.70
CA LYS A 3 35.55 -6.71 -41.23
C LYS A 3 35.52 -7.03 -39.73
N MET A 4 35.48 -6.01 -38.89
CA MET A 4 35.16 -6.20 -37.47
C MET A 4 33.64 -6.30 -37.34
N LEU A 5 33.17 -7.48 -36.97
CA LEU A 5 31.78 -7.72 -36.62
C LEU A 5 31.57 -7.28 -35.17
N ALA A 6 30.93 -6.14 -34.95
CA ALA A 6 30.52 -5.69 -33.62
C ALA A 6 29.24 -6.43 -33.22
N LEU A 7 29.36 -7.34 -32.24
CA LEU A 7 28.23 -8.04 -31.63
C LEU A 7 27.60 -7.12 -30.56
N LEU A 8 26.60 -6.35 -30.94
CA LEU A 8 25.75 -5.61 -30.00
C LEU A 8 24.71 -6.56 -29.41
N ILE A 9 25.02 -7.14 -28.25
CA ILE A 9 24.02 -7.80 -27.40
C ILE A 9 23.23 -6.67 -26.72
N GLY A 10 22.19 -6.19 -27.42
CA GLY A 10 21.17 -5.36 -26.81
C GLY A 10 20.41 -6.20 -25.80
N ALA A 11 20.77 -6.09 -24.52
CA ALA A 11 19.93 -6.55 -23.44
C ALA A 11 18.63 -5.74 -23.50
N VAL A 12 17.62 -6.29 -24.16
CA VAL A 12 16.25 -5.80 -24.06
C VAL A 12 15.85 -6.03 -22.61
N CYS A 13 16.06 -5.03 -21.75
CA CYS A 13 15.37 -4.95 -20.47
C CYS A 13 13.89 -4.91 -20.81
N THR A 14 13.26 -6.09 -20.87
CA THR A 14 11.83 -6.19 -20.73
C THR A 14 11.54 -5.60 -19.36
N LEU A 15 11.11 -4.34 -19.35
CA LEU A 15 10.43 -3.76 -18.20
C LEU A 15 9.17 -4.61 -18.05
N ALA A 16 9.29 -5.74 -17.37
CA ALA A 16 8.16 -6.50 -16.91
C ALA A 16 7.36 -5.51 -16.09
N MET A 17 6.25 -5.04 -16.65
CA MET A 17 5.25 -4.30 -15.90
C MET A 17 4.80 -5.29 -14.82
N ALA A 18 5.39 -5.18 -13.64
CA ALA A 18 5.05 -6.01 -12.51
C ALA A 18 3.59 -5.65 -12.16
N ASN A 19 2.66 -6.47 -12.66
CA ASN A 19 1.25 -6.30 -12.35
C ASN A 19 1.07 -6.61 -10.87
N THR A 20 0.46 -5.68 -10.15
CA THR A 20 0.04 -5.91 -8.77
C THR A 20 -0.97 -7.05 -8.73
N GLU A 21 -0.68 -8.07 -7.92
CA GLU A 21 -1.61 -9.16 -7.64
C GLU A 21 -2.68 -8.67 -6.66
N PHE A 22 -3.94 -8.73 -7.07
CA PHE A 22 -5.08 -8.34 -6.23
C PHE A 22 -5.90 -9.58 -5.85
N LYS A 23 -6.18 -9.75 -4.55
CA LYS A 23 -7.04 -10.82 -4.03
C LYS A 23 -8.15 -10.23 -3.16
N ASN A 24 -9.40 -10.51 -3.51
CA ASN A 24 -10.61 -10.02 -2.83
C ASN A 24 -10.70 -8.47 -2.75
N ILE A 25 -10.05 -7.75 -3.66
CA ILE A 25 -10.09 -6.28 -3.72
C ILE A 25 -11.11 -5.85 -4.78
N PRO A 26 -12.14 -5.05 -4.43
CA PRO A 26 -13.06 -4.49 -5.41
C PRO A 26 -12.36 -3.63 -6.45
N VAL A 27 -12.83 -3.67 -7.70
CA VAL A 27 -12.22 -2.96 -8.84
C VAL A 27 -11.95 -1.46 -8.57
N PRO A 28 -12.87 -0.69 -7.96
CA PRO A 28 -12.62 0.71 -7.64
C PRO A 28 -11.39 0.90 -6.74
N MET A 29 -11.24 0.05 -5.72
CA MET A 29 -10.08 0.06 -4.84
C MET A 29 -8.80 -0.37 -5.57
N GLN A 30 -8.88 -1.31 -6.51
CA GLN A 30 -7.70 -1.69 -7.32
C GLN A 30 -7.15 -0.49 -8.10
N LYS A 31 -8.03 0.40 -8.61
CA LYS A 31 -7.61 1.60 -9.34
C LYS A 31 -6.85 2.58 -8.44
N ALA A 32 -7.33 2.80 -7.22
CA ALA A 32 -6.68 3.66 -6.23
C ALA A 32 -5.28 3.15 -5.83
N LEU A 33 -5.12 1.83 -5.81
CA LEU A 33 -3.88 1.19 -5.37
C LEU A 33 -2.83 1.08 -6.49
N ARG A 34 -3.24 1.13 -7.76
CA ARG A 34 -2.32 1.08 -8.91
C ARG A 34 -1.36 2.27 -8.90
N GLY A 35 -0.11 2.02 -9.29
CA GLY A 35 0.94 3.04 -9.34
C GLY A 35 1.73 3.24 -8.04
N ASN A 36 1.34 2.57 -6.95
CA ASN A 36 2.04 2.66 -5.65
C ASN A 36 3.17 1.64 -5.47
N ALA A 37 3.74 1.12 -6.57
CA ALA A 37 4.77 0.08 -6.56
C ALA A 37 4.38 -1.15 -5.71
N LEU A 38 3.11 -1.58 -5.75
CA LEU A 38 2.62 -2.73 -4.99
C LEU A 38 2.83 -4.03 -5.76
N LYS A 39 3.36 -5.06 -5.08
CA LYS A 39 3.45 -6.44 -5.58
C LYS A 39 2.16 -7.18 -5.35
N THR A 40 1.65 -7.14 -4.12
CA THR A 40 0.46 -7.88 -3.70
C THR A 40 -0.46 -7.00 -2.87
N VAL A 41 -1.76 -7.21 -3.00
CA VAL A 41 -2.80 -6.58 -2.20
C VAL A 41 -3.90 -7.59 -1.93
N HIS A 42 -4.02 -8.02 -0.69
CA HIS A 42 -5.00 -9.00 -0.26
C HIS A 42 -5.93 -8.38 0.78
N LEU A 43 -7.23 -8.59 0.62
CA LEU A 43 -8.21 -8.29 1.66
C LEU A 43 -8.78 -9.59 2.22
N ASP A 44 -8.70 -9.73 3.53
CA ASP A 44 -9.31 -10.84 4.25
C ASP A 44 -9.89 -10.37 5.58
N ASN A 45 -11.17 -10.63 5.81
CA ASN A 45 -11.88 -10.28 7.06
C ASN A 45 -11.64 -8.83 7.54
N GLY A 46 -11.65 -7.87 6.61
CA GLY A 46 -11.42 -6.45 6.91
C GLY A 46 -9.95 -6.07 7.13
N VAL A 47 -9.00 -6.99 6.98
CA VAL A 47 -7.56 -6.71 7.01
C VAL A 47 -7.04 -6.64 5.58
N MET A 48 -6.62 -5.44 5.17
CA MET A 48 -5.94 -5.24 3.89
C MET A 48 -4.43 -5.35 4.10
N ARG A 49 -3.82 -6.40 3.56
CA ARG A 49 -2.38 -6.65 3.59
C ARG A 49 -1.77 -6.33 2.23
N LEU A 50 -0.81 -5.42 2.23
CA LEU A 50 -0.15 -4.90 1.03
C LEU A 50 1.35 -5.13 1.13
N GLN A 51 1.97 -5.50 0.01
CA GLN A 51 3.42 -5.61 -0.12
C GLN A 51 3.91 -4.64 -1.19
N MET A 52 4.78 -3.71 -0.82
CA MET A 52 5.35 -2.72 -1.72
C MET A 52 6.75 -3.13 -2.15
N ASP A 53 7.09 -2.90 -3.41
CA ASP A 53 8.43 -3.11 -3.98
C ASP A 53 9.41 -2.01 -3.56
N LYS A 54 9.56 -1.84 -2.24
CA LYS A 54 10.55 -0.99 -1.61
C LYS A 54 11.31 -1.80 -0.56
N PRO A 55 12.63 -1.61 -0.41
CA PRO A 55 13.40 -2.35 0.59
C PRO A 55 13.01 -1.97 2.03
N VAL A 56 12.62 -0.71 2.24
CA VAL A 56 12.22 -0.16 3.55
C VAL A 56 10.94 0.65 3.36
N ILE A 57 9.97 0.44 4.24
CA ILE A 57 8.81 1.31 4.39
C ILE A 57 9.13 2.28 5.53
N THR A 58 9.15 3.57 5.25
CA THR A 58 9.31 4.61 6.28
C THR A 58 7.95 5.10 6.75
N GLU A 59 7.89 5.72 7.93
CA GLU A 59 6.64 6.32 8.45
C GLU A 59 6.03 7.33 7.47
N LEU A 60 6.87 8.11 6.77
CA LEU A 60 6.42 9.08 5.77
C LEU A 60 5.76 8.37 4.58
N VAL A 61 6.41 7.34 4.03
CA VAL A 61 5.86 6.55 2.91
C VAL A 61 4.53 5.94 3.33
N TYR A 62 4.50 5.38 4.54
CA TYR A 62 3.32 4.73 5.08
C TYR A 62 2.15 5.70 5.32
N SER A 63 2.40 6.82 6.00
CA SER A 63 1.37 7.81 6.33
C SER A 63 0.79 8.45 5.08
N THR A 64 1.66 8.77 4.10
CA THR A 64 1.26 9.27 2.79
C THR A 64 0.39 8.24 2.06
N PHE A 65 0.78 6.95 2.11
CA PHE A 65 0.03 5.88 1.48
C PHE A 65 -1.38 5.73 2.07
N VAL A 66 -1.49 5.67 3.41
CA VAL A 66 -2.78 5.58 4.11
C VAL A 66 -3.66 6.77 3.77
N PHE A 67 -3.14 7.98 3.85
CA PHE A 67 -3.92 9.18 3.56
C PHE A 67 -4.43 9.21 2.11
N HIS A 68 -3.53 9.08 1.14
CA HIS A 68 -3.84 9.31 -0.28
C HIS A 68 -4.48 8.13 -1.01
N ASN A 69 -4.26 6.89 -0.55
CA ASN A 69 -4.72 5.70 -1.28
C ASN A 69 -5.76 4.88 -0.51
N ILE A 70 -5.81 5.02 0.82
CA ILE A 70 -6.82 4.34 1.64
C ILE A 70 -7.92 5.32 2.03
N CYS A 71 -7.62 6.29 2.89
CA CYS A 71 -8.65 7.18 3.43
C CYS A 71 -9.24 8.11 2.37
N ALA A 72 -8.45 8.53 1.39
CA ALA A 72 -8.99 9.28 0.25
C ALA A 72 -10.09 8.50 -0.49
N GLU A 73 -10.02 7.18 -0.61
CA GLU A 73 -11.07 6.40 -1.27
C GLU A 73 -12.39 6.42 -0.50
N GLN A 74 -12.34 6.51 0.83
CA GLN A 74 -13.55 6.73 1.61
C GLN A 74 -14.20 8.07 1.26
N TRP A 75 -13.41 9.14 1.08
CA TRP A 75 -13.96 10.47 0.80
C TRP A 75 -14.54 10.59 -0.62
N HIS A 76 -13.90 9.93 -1.59
CA HIS A 76 -14.37 9.95 -2.97
C HIS A 76 -15.50 8.95 -3.23
N ASN A 77 -15.47 7.78 -2.58
CA ASN A 77 -16.35 6.64 -2.85
C ASN A 77 -16.88 5.99 -1.54
N PRO A 78 -17.58 6.74 -0.66
CA PRO A 78 -17.87 6.30 0.71
C PRO A 78 -18.68 5.00 0.79
N GLU A 79 -19.70 4.84 -0.05
CA GLU A 79 -20.54 3.63 -0.06
C GLU A 79 -19.77 2.38 -0.48
N GLN A 80 -18.85 2.51 -1.44
CA GLN A 80 -18.04 1.39 -1.90
C GLN A 80 -16.95 1.05 -0.89
N PHE A 81 -16.36 2.07 -0.27
CA PHE A 81 -15.37 1.88 0.77
C PHE A 81 -15.96 1.18 2.00
N ALA A 82 -17.19 1.53 2.40
CA ALA A 82 -17.87 0.89 3.53
C ALA A 82 -18.05 -0.63 3.35
N LYS A 83 -18.21 -1.10 2.11
CA LYS A 83 -18.33 -2.54 1.78
C LYS A 83 -17.04 -3.32 2.04
N LEU A 84 -15.89 -2.65 2.14
CA LEU A 84 -14.63 -3.31 2.49
C LEU A 84 -14.62 -3.78 3.95
N ALA A 85 -15.48 -3.20 4.80
CA ALA A 85 -15.49 -3.43 6.25
C ALA A 85 -14.07 -3.36 6.85
N LEU A 86 -13.29 -2.38 6.38
CA LEU A 86 -11.87 -2.28 6.68
C LEU A 86 -11.67 -2.00 8.18
N THR A 87 -10.91 -2.88 8.81
CA THR A 87 -10.50 -2.74 10.21
C THR A 87 -9.02 -2.41 10.31
N ARG A 88 -8.22 -2.85 9.32
CA ARG A 88 -6.77 -2.73 9.40
C ARG A 88 -6.10 -2.66 8.04
N VAL A 89 -5.04 -1.86 7.95
CA VAL A 89 -4.17 -1.78 6.77
C VAL A 89 -2.75 -2.12 7.18
N GLU A 90 -2.18 -3.15 6.59
CA GLU A 90 -0.78 -3.54 6.80
C GLU A 90 -0.01 -3.30 5.52
N LEU A 91 1.00 -2.41 5.56
CA LEU A 91 1.88 -2.16 4.42
C LEU A 91 3.28 -2.64 4.77
N LEU A 92 3.73 -3.66 4.04
CA LEU A 92 5.01 -4.31 4.23
C LEU A 92 5.95 -4.02 3.07
N ASN A 93 7.25 -4.11 3.35
CA ASN A 93 8.33 -3.95 2.38
C ASN A 93 8.40 -5.13 1.40
N ALA A 94 9.36 -5.07 0.48
CA ALA A 94 9.51 -6.03 -0.60
C ALA A 94 9.74 -7.47 -0.14
N THR A 95 10.22 -7.69 1.08
CA THR A 95 10.42 -9.02 1.68
C THR A 95 9.24 -9.47 2.54
N GLY A 96 8.27 -8.59 2.79
CA GLY A 96 7.17 -8.84 3.73
C GLY A 96 7.59 -8.82 5.20
N ALA A 97 8.83 -8.43 5.52
CA ALA A 97 9.38 -8.56 6.87
C ALA A 97 9.17 -7.30 7.73
N GLN A 98 9.21 -6.11 7.12
CA GLN A 98 9.18 -4.83 7.82
C GLN A 98 8.08 -3.95 7.26
N GLY A 99 7.42 -3.19 8.11
CA GLY A 99 6.46 -2.19 7.66
C GLY A 99 5.66 -1.61 8.81
N PHE A 100 4.40 -1.30 8.52
CA PHE A 100 3.49 -0.71 9.50
C PHE A 100 2.08 -1.22 9.33
N ALA A 101 1.32 -1.17 10.41
CA ALA A 101 -0.09 -1.48 10.41
C ALA A 101 -0.91 -0.39 11.09
N PHE A 102 -2.04 -0.05 10.48
CA PHE A 102 -2.89 1.07 10.85
C PHE A 102 -4.26 0.53 11.21
N ASP A 103 -4.75 0.99 12.35
CA ASP A 103 -6.12 0.75 12.78
C ASP A 103 -7.08 1.67 12.00
N ALA A 104 -7.85 1.06 11.10
CA ALA A 104 -8.81 1.75 10.23
C ALA A 104 -10.26 1.61 10.72
N ARG A 105 -10.49 1.04 11.91
CA ARG A 105 -11.84 0.78 12.43
C ARG A 105 -12.65 2.06 12.62
N GLY A 106 -13.96 1.94 12.46
CA GLY A 106 -14.91 3.02 12.73
C GLY A 106 -14.80 4.16 11.71
N ASN A 107 -14.88 5.40 12.19
CA ASN A 107 -14.87 6.60 11.35
C ASN A 107 -13.49 7.27 11.25
N VAL A 108 -12.41 6.51 11.44
CA VAL A 108 -11.04 7.05 11.49
C VAL A 108 -10.65 7.81 10.22
N CYS A 109 -10.94 7.26 9.04
CA CYS A 109 -10.65 7.96 7.79
C CYS A 109 -11.52 9.22 7.60
N GLU A 110 -12.75 9.24 8.12
CA GLU A 110 -13.63 10.43 8.07
C GLU A 110 -13.07 11.54 8.96
N GLN A 111 -12.70 11.20 10.21
CA GLN A 111 -12.01 12.10 11.11
C GLN A 111 -10.74 12.66 10.47
N MET A 112 -9.96 11.81 9.79
CA MET A 112 -8.73 12.21 9.12
C MET A 112 -8.97 13.24 8.02
N GLY A 113 -10.06 13.13 7.26
CA GLY A 113 -10.44 14.11 6.22
C GLY A 113 -10.70 15.52 6.77
N GLN A 114 -11.09 15.61 8.06
CA GLN A 114 -11.35 16.88 8.73
C GLN A 114 -10.08 17.56 9.29
N LEU A 115 -8.96 16.82 9.39
CA LEU A 115 -7.72 17.30 10.03
C LEU A 115 -6.80 18.11 9.09
N GLY A 116 -7.14 18.25 7.81
CA GLY A 116 -6.33 18.99 6.84
C GLY A 116 -4.90 18.45 6.77
N LYS A 117 -3.88 19.30 6.95
CA LYS A 117 -2.44 18.92 6.88
C LYS A 117 -1.90 18.20 8.13
N ASN A 118 -2.69 18.05 9.19
CA ASN A 118 -2.24 17.50 10.48
C ASN A 118 -2.48 15.98 10.62
N PHE A 119 -2.62 15.25 9.52
CA PHE A 119 -2.95 13.83 9.52
C PHE A 119 -1.81 12.91 10.01
N GLY A 120 -0.54 13.33 9.90
CA GLY A 120 0.61 12.48 10.24
C GLY A 120 0.60 12.00 11.70
N THR A 121 0.41 12.91 12.65
CA THR A 121 0.30 12.56 14.08
C THR A 121 -0.89 11.64 14.36
N PHE A 122 -2.02 11.89 13.70
CA PHE A 122 -3.24 11.11 13.87
C PHE A 122 -3.08 9.66 13.35
N ILE A 123 -2.38 9.50 12.22
CA ILE A 123 -1.99 8.17 11.71
C ILE A 123 -1.02 7.50 12.67
N GLY A 124 0.02 8.22 13.13
CA GLY A 124 1.01 7.68 14.06
C GLY A 124 0.40 7.10 15.34
N GLN A 125 -0.59 7.77 15.92
CA GLN A 125 -1.34 7.30 17.11
C GLN A 125 -2.13 6.01 16.89
N ARG A 126 -2.34 5.59 15.64
CA ARG A 126 -3.09 4.40 15.23
C ARG A 126 -2.22 3.38 14.51
N THR A 127 -0.91 3.64 14.46
CA THR A 127 0.04 2.87 13.70
C THR A 127 0.96 2.11 14.64
N VAL A 128 1.19 0.85 14.30
CA VAL A 128 2.20 0.02 14.95
C VAL A 128 3.20 -0.48 13.92
N GLN A 129 4.45 -0.61 14.32
CA GLN A 129 5.51 -1.17 13.48
C GLN A 129 5.33 -2.67 13.33
N CYS A 130 5.50 -3.17 12.11
CA CYS A 130 5.56 -4.59 11.80
C CYS A 130 7.02 -5.02 11.63
N GLU A 131 7.38 -6.13 12.26
CA GLU A 131 8.71 -6.73 12.17
C GLU A 131 8.62 -8.24 12.06
N ALA A 132 9.61 -8.86 11.42
CA ALA A 132 9.64 -10.29 11.13
C ALA A 132 8.30 -10.81 10.51
N GLY A 133 7.66 -9.97 9.68
CA GLY A 133 6.38 -10.28 9.03
C GLY A 133 5.17 -10.33 9.95
N THR A 134 5.33 -9.92 11.21
CA THR A 134 4.26 -9.87 12.20
C THR A 134 3.95 -8.43 12.54
N CYS A 135 2.66 -8.09 12.54
CA CYS A 135 2.17 -6.79 12.96
C CYS A 135 1.42 -6.96 14.30
N PRO A 136 1.88 -6.37 15.40
CA PRO A 136 1.21 -6.48 16.69
C PRO A 136 -0.20 -5.86 16.61
N LYS A 137 -1.09 -6.26 17.51
CA LYS A 137 -2.39 -5.58 17.63
C LYS A 137 -2.15 -4.16 18.13
N HIS A 138 -2.93 -3.22 17.60
CA HIS A 138 -3.00 -1.90 18.20
C HIS A 138 -3.57 -2.05 19.62
N PRO A 139 -2.97 -1.43 20.65
CA PRO A 139 -3.52 -1.41 22.01
C PRO A 139 -4.96 -0.91 22.06
#